data_AF-A0A2W7RY51-F1
#
_entry.id   AF-A0A2W7RY51-F1
#
_cell.length_a   1.000
_cell.length_b   1.000
_cell.length_c   1.000
_cell.angle_alpha   90.00
_cell.angle_beta   90.00
_cell.angle_gamma   90.00
#
_symmetry.space_group_name_H-M   'P 1'
#
loop_
_entity.id
_entity.type
_entity.pdbx_description
1 polymer ?
#
loop_
_entity_poly.entity_id
_entity_poly.type
_entity_poly.pdbx_seq_one_letter_code
_entity_poly.pdbx_strand_id
1 'polypeptide(L)'
;MKLIVKRFFSFLLKITPPILKNPDIHILSQIQKAQSIGSVVTVISFILNVFVSRMKSLEFLLIPLIILVSLTIIGSAFYLFQTIKHKEEIENLRKNITAFVIRIVINVVLLVLMLL
;
A
#
# COMPACT_ATOMS: atom_id res chain seq x y z
N MET A 1 -67.39 15.52 -13.39
CA MET A 1 -66.10 14.79 -13.55
C MET A 1 -65.17 15.32 -14.64
N LYS A 2 -65.65 15.68 -15.84
CA LYS A 2 -64.79 16.17 -16.96
C LYS A 2 -64.03 17.48 -16.69
N LEU A 3 -64.52 18.37 -15.81
CA LEU A 3 -63.90 19.69 -15.55
C LEU A 3 -62.63 19.62 -14.68
N ILE A 4 -62.61 18.67 -13.73
CA ILE A 4 -61.49 18.49 -12.80
C ILE A 4 -60.29 17.89 -13.52
N VAL A 5 -60.54 16.90 -14.41
CA VAL A 5 -59.50 16.28 -15.24
C VAL A 5 -58.84 17.32 -16.17
N LYS A 6 -59.63 18.24 -16.76
CA LYS A 6 -59.10 19.32 -17.61
C LYS A 6 -58.22 20.30 -16.83
N ARG A 7 -58.61 20.67 -15.61
CA ARG A 7 -57.81 21.56 -14.74
C ARG A 7 -56.54 20.88 -14.24
N PHE A 8 -56.61 19.58 -13.94
CA PHE A 8 -55.44 18.80 -13.52
C PHE A 8 -54.42 18.65 -14.67
N PHE A 9 -54.89 18.41 -15.89
CA PHE A 9 -54.01 18.34 -17.07
C PHE A 9 -53.40 19.70 -17.42
N SER A 10 -54.16 20.79 -17.30
CA SER A 10 -53.66 22.15 -17.51
C SER A 10 -52.62 22.56 -16.45
N PHE A 11 -52.78 22.09 -15.22
CA PHE A 11 -51.82 22.29 -14.13
C PHE A 11 -50.54 21.48 -14.36
N LEU A 12 -50.64 20.22 -14.78
CA LEU A 12 -49.50 19.38 -15.15
C LEU A 12 -48.67 19.98 -16.30
N LEU A 13 -49.33 20.51 -17.33
CA LEU A 13 -48.66 21.19 -18.45
C LEU A 13 -47.96 22.49 -18.04
N LYS A 14 -48.41 23.12 -16.94
CA LYS A 14 -47.86 24.37 -16.42
C LYS A 14 -46.67 24.15 -15.47
N ILE A 15 -46.54 22.94 -14.91
CA ILE A 15 -45.41 22.53 -14.06
C ILE A 15 -44.30 21.86 -14.87
N THR A 16 -44.56 21.52 -16.14
CA THR A 16 -43.48 21.04 -17.01
C THR A 16 -42.57 22.22 -17.34
N PRO A 17 -41.31 22.26 -16.87
CA PRO A 17 -40.41 23.33 -17.26
C PRO A 17 -40.21 23.29 -18.79
N PRO A 18 -39.95 24.44 -19.44
CA PRO A 18 -39.60 24.43 -20.86
C PRO A 18 -38.43 23.46 -21.04
N ILE A 19 -38.56 22.58 -22.02
CA ILE A 19 -37.51 21.63 -22.41
C ILE A 19 -36.24 22.44 -22.67
N LEU A 20 -35.37 22.49 -21.66
CA LEU A 20 -34.01 22.99 -21.77
C LEU A 20 -33.34 22.06 -22.77
N LYS A 21 -33.14 22.54 -24.00
CA LYS A 21 -32.35 21.83 -24.99
C LYS A 21 -30.93 21.69 -24.42
N ASN A 22 -30.49 20.44 -24.15
CA ASN A 22 -29.16 19.99 -23.68
C ASN A 22 -28.89 19.77 -22.17
N PRO A 23 -29.67 18.97 -21.42
CA PRO A 23 -29.22 18.40 -20.14
C PRO A 23 -28.43 17.09 -20.34
N ASP A 24 -28.70 16.36 -21.42
CA ASP A 24 -28.27 14.97 -21.61
C ASP A 24 -26.76 14.81 -21.81
N ILE A 25 -26.12 15.76 -22.49
CA ILE A 25 -24.67 15.73 -22.77
C ILE A 25 -23.85 15.92 -21.48
N HIS A 26 -24.35 16.75 -20.57
CA HIS A 26 -23.66 17.08 -19.33
C HIS A 26 -23.79 15.96 -18.28
N ILE A 27 -24.92 15.24 -18.26
CA ILE A 27 -25.12 14.06 -17.40
C ILE A 27 -24.35 12.86 -17.96
N LEU A 28 -24.37 12.64 -19.28
CA LEU A 28 -23.63 11.55 -19.91
C LEU A 28 -22.11 11.69 -19.69
N SER A 29 -21.56 12.89 -19.85
CA SER A 29 -20.13 13.15 -19.59
C SER A 29 -19.74 12.98 -18.11
N GLN A 30 -20.65 13.28 -17.17
CA GLN A 30 -20.42 13.00 -15.74
C GLN A 30 -20.49 11.51 -15.42
N ILE A 31 -21.43 10.77 -16.02
CA ILE A 31 -21.52 9.31 -15.89
C ILE A 31 -20.25 8.66 -16.48
N GLN A 32 -19.79 9.11 -17.64
CA GLN A 32 -18.59 8.60 -18.31
C GLN A 32 -17.31 8.89 -17.50
N LYS A 33 -17.22 10.09 -16.89
CA LYS A 33 -16.16 10.40 -15.91
C LYS A 33 -16.24 9.52 -14.67
N ALA A 34 -17.42 9.31 -14.11
CA ALA A 34 -17.60 8.45 -12.94
C ALA A 34 -17.23 6.98 -13.24
N GLN A 35 -17.57 6.49 -14.43
CA GLN A 35 -17.21 5.15 -14.89
C GLN A 35 -15.70 5.03 -15.16
N SER A 36 -15.08 6.06 -15.72
CA SER A 36 -13.62 6.15 -15.91
C SER A 36 -12.88 6.16 -14.56
N ILE A 37 -13.33 6.95 -13.60
CA ILE A 37 -12.76 6.98 -12.24
C ILE A 37 -12.97 5.63 -11.54
N GLY A 38 -14.16 5.06 -11.63
CA GLY A 38 -14.46 3.73 -11.09
C GLY A 38 -13.58 2.63 -11.70
N SER A 39 -13.29 2.71 -13.00
CA SER A 39 -12.38 1.81 -13.72
C SER A 39 -10.93 1.95 -13.23
N VAL A 40 -10.45 3.19 -13.02
CA VAL A 40 -9.09 3.42 -12.48
C VAL A 40 -8.96 2.88 -11.06
N VAL A 41 -9.95 3.14 -10.20
CA VAL A 41 -9.97 2.64 -8.82
C VAL A 41 -10.00 1.11 -8.78
N THR A 42 -10.75 0.45 -9.68
CA THR A 42 -10.76 -1.02 -9.77
C THR A 42 -9.43 -1.59 -10.26
N VAL A 43 -8.76 -0.95 -11.23
CA VAL A 43 -7.42 -1.36 -11.66
C VAL A 43 -6.40 -1.23 -10.52
N ILE A 44 -6.40 -0.11 -9.80
CA ILE A 44 -5.52 0.08 -8.63
C ILE A 44 -5.81 -0.97 -7.56
N SER A 45 -7.08 -1.23 -7.27
CA SER A 45 -7.50 -2.23 -6.29
C SER A 45 -7.08 -3.63 -6.70
N PHE A 46 -7.21 -3.98 -7.98
CA PHE A 46 -6.74 -5.25 -8.53
C PHE A 46 -5.22 -5.40 -8.37
N ILE A 47 -4.46 -4.38 -8.76
CA ILE A 47 -3.00 -4.37 -8.64
C ILE A 47 -2.58 -4.58 -7.17
N LEU A 48 -3.13 -3.77 -6.25
CA LEU A 48 -2.85 -3.90 -4.82
C LEU A 48 -3.21 -5.28 -4.28
N ASN A 49 -4.36 -5.82 -4.66
CA ASN A 49 -4.81 -7.13 -4.21
C ASN A 49 -3.91 -8.27 -4.74
N VAL A 50 -3.42 -8.15 -5.98
CA VAL A 50 -2.43 -9.08 -6.54
C VAL A 50 -1.12 -9.00 -5.74
N PHE A 51 -0.61 -7.81 -5.44
CA PHE A 51 0.60 -7.65 -4.62
C PHE A 51 0.42 -8.22 -3.20
N VAL A 52 -0.69 -7.91 -2.53
CA VAL A 52 -1.01 -8.45 -1.19
C VAL A 52 -1.13 -9.97 -1.22
N SER A 53 -1.78 -10.54 -2.23
CA SER A 53 -1.89 -11.99 -2.40
C SER A 53 -0.52 -12.66 -2.61
N ARG A 54 0.39 -12.02 -3.36
CA ARG A 54 1.76 -12.50 -3.54
C ARG A 54 2.58 -12.36 -2.27
N MET A 55 2.44 -11.29 -1.49
CA MET A 55 3.12 -11.15 -0.20
C MET A 55 2.67 -12.20 0.81
N LYS A 56 1.39 -12.56 0.84
CA LYS A 56 0.91 -13.72 1.63
C LYS A 56 1.60 -15.02 1.24
N SER A 57 1.84 -15.22 -0.06
CA SER A 57 2.58 -16.38 -0.53
C SER A 57 4.07 -16.32 -0.19
N LEU A 58 4.62 -15.20 0.30
CA LEU A 58 6.00 -15.07 0.75
C LEU A 58 6.12 -15.19 2.28
N GLU A 59 5.01 -15.33 3.01
CA GLU A 59 5.02 -15.54 4.46
C GLU A 59 5.82 -16.79 4.87
N PHE A 60 5.88 -17.82 4.02
CA PHE A 60 6.71 -19.00 4.29
C PHE A 60 8.23 -18.69 4.32
N LEU A 61 8.66 -17.62 3.65
CA LEU A 61 10.06 -17.17 3.65
C LEU A 61 10.40 -16.40 4.94
N LEU A 62 9.40 -15.97 5.71
CA LEU A 62 9.61 -15.22 6.95
C LEU A 62 10.45 -16.01 7.95
N ILE A 63 10.17 -17.31 8.12
CA ILE A 63 10.91 -18.18 9.04
C ILE A 63 12.39 -18.36 8.59
N PRO A 64 12.69 -18.79 7.35
CA PRO A 64 14.07 -18.83 6.83
C PRO A 64 14.82 -17.49 6.96
N LEU A 65 14.11 -16.37 6.73
CA LEU A 65 14.68 -15.04 6.77
C LEU A 65 15.04 -14.63 8.22
N ILE A 66 14.16 -14.91 9.19
CA ILE A 66 14.42 -14.73 10.62
C ILE A 66 15.65 -15.52 11.05
N ILE A 67 15.77 -16.77 10.61
CA ILE A 67 16.93 -17.63 10.92
C ILE A 67 18.22 -17.00 10.38
N LEU A 68 18.22 -16.57 9.12
CA LEU A 68 19.40 -15.99 8.47
C LEU A 68 19.84 -14.65 9.11
N VAL A 69 18.87 -13.79 9.45
CA VAL A 69 19.12 -12.53 10.17
C VAL A 69 19.68 -12.82 11.55
N SER A 70 19.12 -13.79 12.28
CA SER A 70 19.60 -14.20 13.60
C SER A 70 21.04 -14.73 13.57
N LEU A 71 21.35 -15.59 12.60
CA LEU A 71 22.72 -16.08 12.35
C LEU A 71 23.70 -14.94 12.06
N THR A 72 23.26 -13.95 11.29
CA THR A 72 24.07 -12.77 10.96
C THR A 72 24.38 -11.93 12.19
N ILE A 73 23.41 -11.77 13.10
CA ILE A 73 23.59 -11.08 14.38
C ILE A 73 24.60 -11.85 15.25
N ILE A 74 24.38 -13.15 15.45
CA ILE A 74 25.25 -14.00 16.28
C ILE A 74 26.68 -14.01 15.73
N GLY A 75 26.85 -14.21 14.42
CA GLY A 75 28.15 -14.20 13.76
C GLY A 75 28.84 -12.85 13.92
N SER A 76 28.14 -11.74 13.67
CA SER A 76 28.71 -10.40 13.82
C SER A 76 29.10 -10.10 15.27
N ALA A 77 28.30 -10.53 16.24
CA ALA A 77 28.62 -10.40 17.66
C ALA A 77 29.85 -11.23 18.05
N PHE A 78 29.94 -12.47 17.59
CA PHE A 78 31.11 -13.33 17.82
C PHE A 78 32.39 -12.71 17.24
N TYR A 79 32.35 -12.21 16.00
CA TYR A 79 33.48 -11.50 15.41
C TYR A 79 33.83 -10.22 16.15
N LEU A 80 32.84 -9.47 16.64
CA LEU A 80 33.07 -8.29 17.47
C LEU A 80 33.82 -8.66 18.76
N PHE A 81 33.39 -9.71 19.46
CA PHE A 81 34.09 -10.21 20.66
C PHE A 81 35.51 -10.67 20.37
N GLN A 82 35.72 -11.42 19.27
CA GLN A 82 37.05 -11.86 18.86
C GLN A 82 37.97 -10.68 18.51
N THR A 83 37.43 -9.67 17.81
CA THR A 83 38.13 -8.44 17.44
C THR A 83 38.55 -7.64 18.69
N ILE A 84 37.71 -7.63 19.73
CA ILE A 84 38.03 -7.00 21.03
C ILE A 84 39.07 -7.81 21.81
N LYS A 85 39.14 -9.12 21.62
CA LYS A 85 40.10 -9.99 22.31
C LYS A 85 41.50 -9.97 21.67
N HIS A 86 41.59 -9.86 20.35
CA HIS A 86 42.85 -9.87 19.58
C HIS A 86 43.13 -8.52 18.92
N LYS A 87 43.04 -7.43 19.71
CA LYS A 87 43.12 -6.05 19.20
C LYS A 87 44.44 -5.69 18.53
N GLU A 88 45.53 -6.36 18.90
CA GLU A 88 46.89 -6.05 18.44
C GLU A 88 47.21 -6.59 17.04
N GLU A 89 46.44 -7.57 16.55
CA GLU A 89 46.67 -8.20 15.24
C GLU A 89 45.85 -7.56 14.10
N ILE A 90 44.98 -6.59 14.40
CA ILE A 90 43.96 -6.11 13.47
C ILE A 90 44.26 -4.67 13.03
N GLU A 91 44.72 -4.55 11.78
CA GLU A 91 44.85 -3.26 11.11
C GLU A 91 43.47 -2.58 10.98
N ASN A 92 43.37 -1.31 11.36
CA ASN A 92 42.11 -0.53 11.37
C ASN A 92 41.00 -1.06 12.32
N LEU A 93 41.37 -1.55 13.50
CA LEU A 93 40.48 -2.02 14.57
C LEU A 93 39.16 -1.22 14.73
N ARG A 94 39.24 0.12 14.82
CA ARG A 94 38.04 0.97 15.01
C ARG A 94 37.05 0.85 13.85
N LYS A 95 37.52 0.81 12.60
CA LYS A 95 36.64 0.72 11.43
C LYS A 95 35.90 -0.62 11.39
N ASN A 96 36.59 -1.71 11.73
CA ASN A 96 35.98 -3.05 11.78
C ASN A 96 34.94 -3.14 12.90
N ILE A 97 35.25 -2.66 14.10
CA ILE A 97 34.30 -2.60 15.22
C ILE A 97 33.05 -1.81 14.83
N THR A 98 33.19 -0.62 14.25
CA THR A 98 32.06 0.19 13.79
C THR A 98 31.22 -0.54 12.74
N ALA A 99 31.85 -1.21 11.77
CA ALA A 99 31.14 -1.98 10.76
C ALA A 99 30.35 -3.16 11.36
N PHE A 100 30.92 -3.88 12.31
CA PHE A 100 30.21 -4.96 13.01
C PHE A 100 29.04 -4.45 13.85
N VAL A 101 29.21 -3.35 14.58
CA VAL A 101 28.14 -2.73 15.38
C VAL A 101 27.00 -2.27 14.47
N ILE A 102 27.30 -1.57 13.36
CA ILE A 102 26.27 -1.14 12.40
C ILE A 102 25.54 -2.36 11.82
N ARG A 103 26.26 -3.42 11.45
CA ARG A 103 25.65 -4.65 10.92
C ARG A 103 24.73 -5.31 11.95
N ILE A 104 25.12 -5.37 13.22
CA ILE A 104 24.28 -5.89 14.31
C ILE A 104 23.02 -5.03 14.47
N VAL A 105 23.17 -3.71 14.59
CA VAL A 105 22.03 -2.78 14.77
C VAL A 105 21.04 -2.89 13.62
N ILE A 106 21.50 -2.86 12.37
CA ILE A 106 20.63 -2.99 11.20
C ILE A 106 19.88 -4.31 11.21
N ASN A 107 20.55 -5.43 11.48
CA ASN A 107 19.90 -6.74 11.50
C ASN A 107 18.92 -6.88 12.68
N VAL A 108 19.22 -6.32 13.85
CA VAL A 108 18.28 -6.29 14.99
C VAL A 108 17.04 -5.47 14.65
N VAL A 109 17.20 -4.29 14.05
CA VAL A 109 16.06 -3.47 13.59
C VAL A 109 15.23 -4.24 12.56
N LEU A 110 15.89 -4.89 11.59
CA LEU A 110 15.22 -5.70 10.58
C LEU A 110 14.44 -6.86 11.20
N LEU A 111 15.03 -7.54 12.20
CA LEU A 111 14.39 -8.62 12.93
C LEU A 111 13.16 -8.14 13.68
N VAL A 112 13.24 -6.99 14.36
CA VAL A 112 12.08 -6.39 15.05
C VAL A 112 10.98 -6.03 14.05
N LEU A 113 11.32 -5.45 12.89
CA LEU A 113 10.35 -5.13 11.84
C LEU A 113 9.67 -6.38 11.24
N MET A 114 10.35 -7.53 11.23
CA MET A 114 9.76 -8.80 10.77
C MET A 114 8.83 -9.45 11.80
N LEU A 115 8.96 -9.08 13.08
CA LEU A 115 8.19 -9.64 14.20
C LEU A 115 6.98 -8.77 14.60
N LEU A 116 6.92 -7.53 14.08
CA LEU A 116 5.79 -6.59 14.24
C LEU A 116 4.73 -6.82 13.16
#